data_AF-A0A920EKF3-F1
#
_entry.id   AF-A0A920EKF3-F1
#
_cell.length_a   1.000
_cell.length_b   1.000
_cell.length_c   1.000
_cell.angle_alpha   90.00
_cell.angle_beta   90.00
_cell.angle_gamma   90.00
#
_symmetry.space_group_name_H-M   'P 1'
#
loop_
_entity.id
_entity.type
_entity.pdbx_description
1 polymer ?
#
loop_
_entity_poly.entity_id
_entity_poly.type
_entity_poly.pdbx_seq_one_letter_code
_entity_poly.pdbx_strand_id
1 'polypeptide(L)' 'MITSGALLYGDADYHLQMNSHESPVALQLGGSDPRAFEKCAKLVERYDYSEINLNCGCPSDRVQNGCLER' A
#
# COMPACT_ATOMS: atom_id res chain seq x y z
N MET A 1 0.85 -3.24 -6.46
CA MET A 1 0.15 -3.35 -5.17
C MET A 1 1.17 -3.62 -4.09
N ILE A 2 1.20 -2.79 -3.05
CA ILE A 2 2.09 -2.91 -1.90
C ILE A 2 1.24 -3.33 -0.70
N THR A 3 1.71 -4.26 0.13
CA THR A 3 0.94 -4.69 1.30
C THR A 3 1.08 -3.69 2.46
N SER A 4 0.04 -3.56 3.28
CA SER A 4 0.09 -2.76 4.50
C SER A 4 1.22 -3.22 5.43
N GLY A 5 1.47 -4.53 5.52
CA GLY A 5 2.59 -5.09 6.29
C GLY A 5 3.96 -4.60 5.81
N ALA A 6 4.18 -4.54 4.49
CA ALA A 6 5.45 -4.06 3.93
C ALA A 6 5.71 -2.58 4.26
N LEU A 7 4.67 -1.75 4.29
CA LEU A 7 4.81 -0.34 4.65
C LEU A 7 4.96 -0.10 6.15
N LEU A 8 4.30 -0.90 7.00
CA LEU A 8 4.31 -0.70 8.44
C LEU A 8 5.49 -1.36 9.15
N TYR A 9 6.01 -2.46 8.60
CA TYR A 9 7.04 -3.28 9.25
C TYR A 9 8.29 -3.46 8.39
N GLY A 10 8.23 -3.09 7.10
CA GLY A 10 9.37 -3.09 6.18
C GLY A 10 9.97 -1.70 5.97
N ASP A 11 10.70 -1.54 4.87
CA ASP A 11 11.27 -0.25 4.46
C ASP A 11 10.25 0.53 3.62
N ALA A 12 9.50 1.41 4.28
CA ALA A 12 8.50 2.23 3.63
C ALA A 12 9.07 3.15 2.55
N ASP A 13 10.26 3.71 2.77
CA ASP A 13 10.86 4.69 1.85
C ASP A 13 11.29 4.00 0.57
N TYR A 14 11.85 2.78 0.67
CA TYR A 14 12.12 1.93 -0.48
C TYR A 14 10.85 1.64 -1.32
N HIS A 15 9.70 1.45 -0.67
CA HIS A 15 8.44 1.12 -1.33
C HIS A 15 7.68 2.31 -1.89
N LEU A 16 7.79 3.49 -1.26
CA LEU A 16 6.98 4.67 -1.58
C LEU A 16 7.74 5.76 -2.34
N GLN A 17 9.07 5.65 -2.45
CA GLN A 17 9.85 6.59 -3.23
C GLN A 17 9.41 6.54 -4.71
N MET A 18 9.18 7.73 -5.26
CA MET A 18 8.74 7.94 -6.64
C MET A 18 9.45 9.15 -7.24
N ASN A 19 9.47 9.23 -8.56
CA ASN A 19 9.89 10.44 -9.26
C ASN A 19 8.67 11.37 -9.46
N SER A 20 8.83 12.67 -9.22
CA SER A 20 7.77 13.67 -9.42
C SER A 20 7.23 13.71 -10.86
N HIS A 21 8.00 13.22 -11.85
CA HIS A 21 7.54 13.09 -13.24
C HIS A 21 6.51 11.98 -13.45
N GLU A 22 6.30 11.09 -12.47
CA GLU A 22 5.29 10.04 -12.55
C GLU A 22 3.89 10.56 -12.21
N SER A 23 3.81 11.65 -11.45
CA SER A 23 2.54 12.24 -11.00
C SER A 23 1.65 12.68 -12.17
N PRO A 24 0.33 12.40 -12.15
CA PRO A 24 -0.42 11.80 -11.05
C PRO A 24 -0.38 10.26 -11.04
N VAL A 25 -0.07 9.67 -9.88
CA VAL A 25 -0.14 8.22 -9.65
C VAL A 25 -0.97 7.86 -8.42
N ALA A 26 -1.64 6.70 -8.49
CA ALA A 26 -2.33 6.09 -7.37
C ALA A 26 -1.47 5.03 -6.68
N LEU A 27 -1.40 5.05 -5.35
CA LEU A 27 -0.84 3.96 -4.57
C LEU A 27 -1.91 2.88 -4.38
N GLN A 28 -1.66 1.67 -4.90
CA GLN A 28 -2.54 0.54 -4.62
C GLN A 28 -2.07 -0.27 -3.40
N LEU A 29 -2.84 -0.24 -2.32
CA LEU A 29 -2.60 -0.96 -1.06
C LEU A 29 -3.34 -2.30 -1.01
N GLY A 30 -2.70 -3.33 -0.47
CA GLY A 30 -3.32 -4.63 -0.15
C GLY A 30 -3.21 -4.95 1.34
N GLY A 31 -4.24 -5.58 1.90
CA GLY A 31 -4.31 -5.91 3.34
C GLY A 31 -5.74 -6.19 3.76
N SER A 32 -5.96 -6.40 5.05
CA SER A 32 -7.30 -6.69 5.60
C SER A 32 -7.63 -5.90 6.87
N ASP A 33 -6.64 -5.41 7.62
CA ASP A 33 -6.85 -4.62 8.83
C ASP A 33 -7.11 -3.12 8.50
N PRO A 34 -8.31 -2.58 8.81
CA PRO A 34 -8.61 -1.16 8.65
C PRO A 34 -7.67 -0.23 9.41
N ARG A 35 -7.16 -0.66 10.59
CA ARG A 35 -6.20 0.14 11.38
C ARG A 35 -4.84 0.19 10.70
N ALA A 36 -4.42 -0.88 10.04
CA ALA A 36 -3.22 -0.89 9.23
C ALA A 36 -3.36 0.06 8.03
N PHE A 37 -4.51 0.06 7.35
CA PHE A 37 -4.76 1.00 6.25
C PHE A 37 -4.76 2.47 6.69
N GLU A 38 -5.36 2.78 7.85
CA GLU A 38 -5.31 4.13 8.42
C GLU A 38 -3.87 4.62 8.60
N LYS A 39 -3.00 3.77 9.16
CA LYS A 39 -1.58 4.10 9.36
C LYS A 39 -0.84 4.26 8.03
N CYS A 40 -1.08 3.38 7.07
CA CYS A 40 -0.49 3.47 5.73
C CYS A 40 -0.92 4.77 5.03
N ALA A 41 -2.20 5.15 5.12
CA ALA A 41 -2.68 6.37 4.50
C ALA A 41 -1.97 7.61 5.05
N LYS A 42 -1.83 7.72 6.38
CA LYS A 42 -1.07 8.81 7.01
C LYS A 42 0.41 8.80 6.63
N LEU A 43 1.02 7.62 6.52
CA LEU A 43 2.41 7.47 6.07
C LEU A 43 2.60 7.97 4.63
N VAL A 44 1.60 7.78 3.78
CA VAL A 44 1.66 8.09 2.34
C VAL A 44 1.49 9.59 2.07
N GLU A 45 0.89 10.37 2.98
CA GLU A 45 0.72 11.82 2.84
C GLU A 45 2.04 12.61 2.64
N ARG A 46 3.18 12.03 3.03
CA ARG A 46 4.51 12.65 2.82
C ARG A 46 5.08 12.40 1.40
N TYR A 47 4.37 11.66 0.56
CA TYR A 47 4.76 11.29 -0.81
C TYR A 47 3.77 11.90 -1.81
N ASP A 48 4.19 12.04 -3.08
CA ASP A 48 3.41 12.72 -4.13
C ASP A 48 2.39 11.81 -4.83
N TYR A 49 1.71 10.95 -4.05
CA TYR A 49 0.59 10.15 -4.57
C TYR A 49 -0.68 11.00 -4.65
N SER A 50 -1.38 10.92 -5.78
CA SER A 50 -2.63 11.66 -5.99
C SER A 50 -3.86 10.92 -5.45
N GLU A 51 -3.75 9.61 -5.24
CA GLU A 51 -4.84 8.74 -4.77
C GLU A 51 -4.30 7.55 -3.97
N ILE A 52 -5.08 7.07 -3.01
CA ILE A 52 -4.91 5.75 -2.40
C ILE A 52 -6.03 4.83 -2.90
N ASN A 53 -5.64 3.73 -3.54
CA ASN A 53 -6.53 2.70 -4.07
C ASN A 53 -6.42 1.42 -3.21
N LEU A 54 -7.55 0.87 -2.76
CA LEU A 54 -7.55 -0.41 -2.03
C LEU A 54 -7.74 -1.57 -3.00
N ASN A 55 -6.83 -2.55 -2.97
CA ASN A 55 -6.97 -3.76 -3.78
C ASN A 55 -7.99 -4.71 -3.13
N CYS A 56 -9.21 -4.72 -3.69
CA CYS A 56 -10.31 -5.59 -3.25
C CYS A 56 -10.68 -6.67 -4.29
N GLY A 57 -9.79 -6.94 -5.26
CA GLY A 57 -10.13 -7.74 -6.44
C GLY A 57 -9.14 -8.84 -6.80
N CYS A 58 -8.01 -8.98 -6.12
CA CYS A 58 -6.99 -9.96 -6.51
C CYS A 58 -7.41 -11.40 -6.16
N PRO A 59 -7.53 -12.31 -7.14
CA PRO A 59 -7.96 -13.69 -6.91
C PRO A 59 -6.80 -14.64 -6.56
N SER A 60 -5.59 -14.13 -6.33
CA SER A 60 -4.41 -14.99 -6.11
C SER A 60 -4.51 -15.80 -4.81
N ASP A 61 -3.89 -16.98 -4.80
CA ASP A 61 -3.81 -17.85 -3.61
C ASP A 61 -3.29 -17.09 -2.38
N ARG A 62 -2.34 -16.17 -2.56
CA ARG A 62 -1.77 -15.39 -1.46
C ARG A 62 -2.80 -14.50 -0.78
N VAL A 63 -3.70 -13.89 -1.55
CA VAL A 63 -4.77 -13.01 -1.06
C VAL A 63 -5.90 -13.86 -0.47
N GLN A 64 -6.31 -14.92 -1.17
CA GLN A 64 -7.39 -15.80 -0.72
C GLN A 64 -7.08 -16.50 0.61
N ASN A 65 -5.80 -16.82 0.86
CA ASN A 65 -5.35 -17.43 2.12
C ASN A 65 -4.96 -16.40 3.20
N GLY A 66 -5.19 -15.10 2.98
CA GLY A 66 -4.88 -14.06 3.97
C GLY A 66 -3.38 -13.83 4.22
N CYS A 67 -2.50 -14.25 3.32
CA CYS A 67 -1.05 -14.16 3.46
C CYS A 67 -0.46 -12.78 3.08
N LEU A 68 -1.25 -11.70 3.22
CA LEU A 68 -0.82 -10.33 2.90
C LEU A 68 -0.22 -9.58 4.10
N GLU A 69 -0.51 -10.02 5.32
CA GLU A 69 -0.11 -9.34 6.56
C GLU A 69 1.09 -9.99 7.26
N ARG A 70 1.84 -10.83 6.54
CA ARG A 70 3.10 -11.41 7.02
C ARG A 70 4.28 -10.51 6.73
#